data_AF-A0A530QPQ3-F1
#
_entry.id   AF-A0A530QPQ3-F1
#
_cell.length_a   1.000
_cell.length_b   1.000
_cell.length_c   1.000
_cell.angle_alpha   90.00
_cell.angle_beta   90.00
_cell.angle_gamma   90.00
#
_symmetry.space_group_name_H-M   'P 1'
#
loop_
_entity.id
_entity.type
_entity.pdbx_description
1 polymer ?
#
loop_
_entity_poly.entity_id
_entity_poly.type
_entity_poly.pdbx_seq_one_letter_code
_entity_poly.pdbx_strand_id
1 'polypeptide(L)'
;AGPHCFAFYQGMDAYAKLADDDMMSFYMTDFLCRQFDAFFMKPLGLDRHPELIKDYFGNYQKLVYIAQTDDPELDRVAEKAAALLGLAYERRSTGYGDLTTELAEAATRG
;
A
#
# COMPACT_ATOMS: atom_id res chain seq x y z
N ALA A 1 -19.69 5.30 -2.20
CA ALA A 1 -18.44 5.00 -1.48
C ALA A 1 -18.31 3.49 -1.39
N GLY A 2 -17.59 2.89 -2.34
CA GLY A 2 -17.43 1.44 -2.42
C GLY A 2 -16.28 0.96 -1.53
N PRO A 3 -16.29 -0.32 -1.10
CA PRO A 3 -15.23 -0.86 -0.26
C PRO A 3 -13.92 -0.90 -1.05
N HIS A 4 -12.94 -0.08 -0.63
CA HIS A 4 -11.57 -0.16 -1.12
C HIS A 4 -10.98 -1.52 -0.73
N CYS A 5 -10.32 -2.17 -1.68
CA CYS A 5 -9.88 -3.57 -1.65
C CYS A 5 -8.94 -3.97 -0.48
N PHE A 6 -8.54 -3.02 0.38
CA PHE A 6 -7.60 -3.23 1.49
C PHE A 6 -8.19 -2.95 2.88
N ALA A 7 -9.47 -2.55 2.97
CA ALA A 7 -10.14 -2.28 4.26
C ALA A 7 -10.19 -3.49 5.19
N PHE A 8 -10.01 -4.71 4.65
CA PHE A 8 -9.98 -5.95 5.42
C PHE A 8 -8.71 -6.13 6.27
N TYR A 9 -7.60 -5.46 5.92
CA TYR A 9 -6.30 -5.69 6.57
C TYR A 9 -5.97 -4.71 7.70
N GLN A 10 -6.73 -3.63 7.89
CA GLN A 10 -6.35 -2.56 8.82
C GLN A 10 -7.01 -2.60 10.21
N GLY A 11 -7.94 -3.52 10.50
CA GLY A 11 -8.66 -3.49 11.78
C GLY A 11 -9.59 -2.28 11.92
N MET A 12 -10.73 -2.46 12.57
CA MET A 12 -11.81 -1.45 12.58
C MET A 12 -11.47 -0.17 13.37
N ASP A 13 -10.54 -0.22 14.32
CA ASP A 13 -10.18 0.92 15.19
C ASP A 13 -9.13 1.86 14.57
N ALA A 14 -8.21 1.36 13.74
CA ALA A 14 -7.30 2.21 12.95
C ALA A 14 -8.05 3.00 11.86
N TYR A 15 -9.18 2.46 11.39
CA TYR A 15 -10.01 3.00 10.33
C TYR A 15 -10.50 4.43 10.61
N ALA A 16 -10.90 4.78 11.84
CA ALA A 16 -11.49 6.09 12.14
C ALA A 16 -10.48 7.24 12.19
N LYS A 17 -9.20 6.96 12.45
CA LYS A 17 -8.11 7.96 12.52
C LYS A 17 -7.31 8.05 11.23
N LEU A 18 -7.22 6.94 10.49
CA LEU A 18 -6.56 6.89 9.19
C LEU A 18 -7.52 7.14 8.02
N ALA A 19 -8.85 7.12 8.19
CA ALA A 19 -9.81 7.26 7.08
C ALA A 19 -9.53 8.47 6.17
N ASP A 20 -9.28 9.66 6.71
CA ASP A 20 -9.01 10.86 5.87
C ASP A 20 -7.64 10.81 5.21
N ASP A 21 -6.63 10.27 5.90
CA ASP A 21 -5.24 10.30 5.48
C ASP A 21 -4.88 9.13 4.55
N ASP A 22 -5.59 8.00 4.69
CA ASP A 22 -5.47 6.80 3.87
C ASP A 22 -6.41 6.79 2.65
N MET A 23 -7.43 7.67 2.62
CA MET A 23 -8.26 7.86 1.42
C MET A 23 -7.46 8.37 0.21
N MET A 24 -6.34 9.06 0.45
CA MET A 24 -5.41 9.53 -0.59
C MET A 24 -4.13 8.69 -0.67
N SER A 25 -4.12 7.50 -0.07
CA SER A 25 -2.99 6.56 -0.09
C SER A 25 -3.14 5.51 -1.19
N PHE A 26 -2.09 5.32 -1.95
CA PHE A 26 -1.97 4.20 -2.88
C PHE A 26 -1.22 3.05 -2.20
N TYR A 27 -1.90 1.90 -2.07
CA TYR A 27 -1.36 0.76 -1.35
C TYR A 27 -0.67 -0.24 -2.26
N MET A 28 0.53 -0.66 -1.86
CA MET A 28 1.26 -1.73 -2.51
C MET A 28 1.65 -2.81 -1.51
N THR A 29 1.56 -4.07 -1.90
CA THR A 29 2.12 -5.22 -1.19
C THR A 29 3.28 -5.79 -1.97
N ASP A 30 4.01 -6.78 -1.41
CA ASP A 30 5.13 -7.44 -2.07
C ASP A 30 4.78 -7.94 -3.49
N PHE A 31 3.57 -8.49 -3.66
CA PHE A 31 3.08 -8.94 -4.95
C PHE A 31 2.96 -7.78 -5.96
N LEU A 32 2.36 -6.66 -5.54
CA LEU A 32 2.20 -5.49 -6.39
C LEU A 32 3.54 -4.82 -6.70
N CYS A 33 4.50 -4.84 -5.78
CA CYS A 33 5.88 -4.42 -6.06
C CYS A 33 6.50 -5.29 -7.16
N ARG A 34 6.42 -6.62 -7.03
CA ARG A 34 6.98 -7.56 -8.04
C ARG A 34 6.31 -7.43 -9.40
N GLN A 35 5.06 -7.00 -9.45
CA GLN A 35 4.26 -6.94 -10.68
C GLN A 35 3.91 -5.51 -11.09
N PHE A 36 4.63 -4.51 -10.59
CA PHE A 36 4.31 -3.09 -10.79
C PHE A 36 4.21 -2.74 -12.29
N ASP A 37 5.20 -3.15 -13.09
CA ASP A 37 5.20 -2.90 -14.53
C ASP A 37 4.05 -3.61 -15.26
N ALA A 38 3.72 -4.83 -14.81
CA ALA A 38 2.72 -5.67 -15.45
C ALA A 38 1.29 -5.22 -15.16
N PHE A 39 1.04 -4.61 -13.98
CA PHE A 39 -0.30 -4.19 -13.54
C PHE A 39 -0.55 -2.70 -13.72
N PHE A 40 0.47 -1.86 -13.56
CA PHE A 40 0.31 -0.40 -13.62
C PHE A 40 0.90 0.17 -14.90
N MET A 41 2.20 -0.04 -15.17
CA MET A 41 2.87 0.66 -16.27
C MET A 41 2.28 0.30 -17.64
N LYS A 42 2.23 -1.01 -17.99
CA LYS A 42 1.75 -1.45 -19.31
C LYS A 42 0.24 -1.30 -19.50
N PRO A 43 -0.62 -1.72 -18.54
CA PRO A 43 -2.07 -1.65 -18.74
C PRO A 43 -2.61 -0.22 -18.73
N LEU A 44 -2.02 0.67 -17.92
CA LEU A 44 -2.40 2.08 -17.89
C LEU A 44 -1.67 2.91 -18.96
N GLY A 45 -0.72 2.31 -19.68
CA GLY A 45 0.05 2.95 -20.75
C GLY A 45 0.98 4.06 -20.27
N LEU A 46 1.39 4.05 -19.00
CA LEU A 46 2.26 5.08 -18.40
C LEU A 46 3.67 5.07 -19.02
N ASP A 47 4.06 3.95 -19.62
CA ASP A 47 5.32 3.79 -20.36
C ASP A 47 5.36 4.62 -21.66
N ARG A 48 4.20 4.79 -22.30
CA ARG A 48 4.04 5.55 -23.55
C ARG A 48 3.47 6.94 -23.32
N HIS A 49 2.70 7.12 -22.25
CA HIS A 49 1.96 8.33 -21.91
C HIS A 49 2.19 8.70 -20.43
N PRO A 50 3.38 9.20 -20.07
CA PRO A 50 3.71 9.57 -18.70
C PRO A 50 2.81 10.70 -18.15
N GLU A 51 2.17 11.49 -19.01
CA GLU A 51 1.19 12.51 -18.62
C GLU A 51 -0.01 11.93 -17.85
N LEU A 52 -0.38 10.67 -18.13
CA LEU A 52 -1.50 10.00 -17.47
C LEU A 52 -1.22 9.69 -16.00
N ILE A 53 0.03 9.70 -15.58
CA ILE A 53 0.39 9.54 -14.17
C ILE A 53 -0.34 10.60 -13.33
N LYS A 54 -0.40 11.85 -13.82
CA LYS A 54 -1.12 12.91 -13.12
C LYS A 54 -2.63 12.69 -13.11
N ASP A 55 -3.19 12.15 -14.19
CA ASP A 55 -4.64 11.92 -14.28
C ASP A 55 -5.09 10.76 -13.37
N TYR A 56 -4.29 9.69 -13.28
CA TYR A 56 -4.59 8.54 -12.43
C TYR A 56 -4.19 8.73 -10.97
N PHE A 57 -3.02 9.32 -10.74
CA PHE A 57 -2.40 9.39 -9.42
C PHE A 57 -2.42 10.79 -8.79
N GLY A 58 -2.87 11.83 -9.52
CA GLY A 58 -2.82 13.21 -9.02
C GLY A 58 -3.75 13.53 -7.84
N ASN A 59 -4.69 12.63 -7.52
CA ASN A 59 -5.50 12.73 -6.30
C ASN A 59 -4.87 11.98 -5.11
N TYR A 60 -3.84 11.16 -5.35
CA TYR A 60 -3.13 10.47 -4.29
C TYR A 60 -1.98 11.35 -3.79
N GLN A 61 -1.68 11.24 -2.50
CA GLN A 61 -0.62 12.02 -1.85
C GLN A 61 0.57 11.14 -1.47
N LYS A 62 0.32 9.86 -1.19
CA LYS A 62 1.34 8.92 -0.72
C LYS A 62 1.15 7.53 -1.30
N LEU A 63 2.27 6.81 -1.42
CA LEU A 63 2.35 5.39 -1.70
C LEU A 63 2.77 4.69 -0.42
N VAL A 64 1.90 3.82 0.09
CA VAL A 64 2.14 3.02 1.29
C VAL A 64 2.50 1.60 0.87
N TYR A 65 3.77 1.24 1.03
CA TYR A 65 4.25 -0.12 0.84
C TYR A 65 4.06 -0.94 2.11
N ILE A 66 3.13 -1.90 2.05
CA ILE A 66 2.86 -2.91 3.06
C ILE A 66 3.82 -4.10 2.84
N ALA A 67 4.99 -4.05 3.48
CA ALA A 67 6.06 -5.04 3.33
C ALA A 67 5.74 -6.32 4.12
N GLN A 68 5.56 -7.43 3.41
CA GLN A 68 5.30 -8.75 4.01
C GLN A 68 6.57 -9.52 4.31
N THR A 69 7.63 -9.21 3.56
CA THR A 69 8.96 -9.77 3.71
C THR A 69 9.97 -8.64 3.86
N ASP A 70 11.10 -8.92 4.52
CA ASP A 70 12.22 -7.97 4.59
C ASP A 70 13.13 -8.19 3.38
N ASP A 71 12.62 -7.83 2.19
CA ASP A 71 13.30 -7.93 0.91
C ASP A 71 13.71 -6.51 0.43
N PRO A 72 15.00 -6.14 0.53
CA PRO A 72 15.46 -4.80 0.19
C PRO A 72 15.29 -4.46 -1.30
N GLU A 73 15.14 -5.46 -2.17
CA GLU A 73 14.85 -5.20 -3.58
C GLU A 73 13.39 -4.76 -3.78
N LEU A 74 12.45 -5.23 -2.97
CA LEU A 74 11.07 -4.76 -3.00
C LEU A 74 10.94 -3.33 -2.47
N ASP A 75 11.71 -2.99 -1.44
CA ASP A 75 11.80 -1.62 -0.92
C ASP A 75 12.22 -0.65 -2.04
N ARG A 76 13.28 -1.01 -2.77
CA ARG A 76 13.74 -0.21 -3.91
C ARG A 76 12.71 -0.07 -5.03
N VAL A 77 11.93 -1.12 -5.30
CA VAL A 77 10.88 -1.05 -6.31
C VAL A 77 9.76 -0.11 -5.86
N ALA A 78 9.35 -0.20 -4.59
CA ALA A 78 8.31 0.67 -4.04
C ALA A 78 8.74 2.15 -3.98
N GLU A 79 9.99 2.42 -3.60
CA GLU A 79 10.57 3.78 -3.63
C GLU A 79 10.59 4.36 -5.04
N LYS A 80 11.04 3.56 -6.03
CA LYS A 80 11.05 3.98 -7.44
C LYS A 80 9.65 4.23 -7.97
N ALA A 81 8.69 3.37 -7.61
CA ALA A 81 7.29 3.55 -7.97
C ALA A 81 6.74 4.85 -7.39
N ALA A 82 6.99 5.13 -6.11
CA ALA A 82 6.55 6.38 -5.48
C ALA A 82 7.14 7.61 -6.17
N ALA A 83 8.44 7.59 -6.47
CA ALA A 83 9.10 8.68 -7.19
C ALA A 83 8.55 8.87 -8.61
N LEU A 84 8.28 7.79 -9.34
CA LEU A 84 7.72 7.83 -10.69
C LEU A 84 6.29 8.38 -10.68
N LEU A 85 5.50 8.00 -9.67
CA LEU A 85 4.12 8.44 -9.51
C LEU A 85 3.99 9.84 -8.89
N GLY A 86 5.10 10.42 -8.39
CA GLY A 86 5.11 11.72 -7.72
C GLY A 86 4.46 11.69 -6.34
N LEU A 87 4.47 10.54 -5.66
CA LEU A 87 3.83 10.32 -4.37
C LEU A 87 4.87 10.26 -3.24
N ALA A 88 4.49 10.71 -2.04
CA ALA A 88 5.32 10.49 -0.86
C ALA A 88 5.44 8.98 -0.55
N TYR A 89 6.63 8.50 -0.21
CA TYR A 89 6.84 7.08 0.08
C TYR A 89 6.69 6.81 1.58
N GLU A 90 5.91 5.79 1.94
CA GLU A 90 5.79 5.28 3.30
C GLU A 90 5.90 3.75 3.30
N ARG A 91 6.77 3.20 4.13
CA ARG A 91 6.89 1.75 4.33
C ARG A 91 6.23 1.36 5.65
N ARG A 92 5.31 0.40 5.58
CA ARG A 92 4.72 -0.28 6.73
C ARG A 92 5.06 -1.75 6.63
N SER A 93 5.81 -2.29 7.58
CA SER A 93 5.96 -3.75 7.66
C SER A 93 4.66 -4.37 8.15
N THR A 94 4.22 -5.47 7.54
CA THR A 94 3.21 -6.32 8.16
C THR A 94 3.86 -7.01 9.34
N GLY A 95 3.80 -6.37 10.52
CA GLY A 95 3.64 -7.15 11.72
C GLY A 95 2.31 -7.91 11.63
N TYR A 96 2.13 -8.92 12.47
CA TYR A 96 0.85 -9.61 12.68
C TYR A 96 -0.31 -8.67 13.12
N GLY A 97 -0.18 -7.34 13.06
CA GLY A 97 -1.21 -6.38 13.43
C GLY A 97 -1.90 -6.74 14.75
N ASP A 98 -3.24 -6.73 14.72
CA ASP A 98 -4.09 -7.18 15.83
C ASP A 98 -4.06 -8.70 16.04
N LEU A 99 -3.63 -9.51 15.06
CA LEU A 99 -3.56 -10.97 15.20
C LEU A 99 -2.54 -11.39 16.28
N THR A 100 -1.43 -10.66 16.43
CA THR A 100 -0.49 -10.86 17.54
C THR A 100 -1.09 -10.52 18.90
N THR A 101 -1.85 -9.43 18.96
CA THR A 101 -2.54 -8.99 20.18
C THR A 101 -3.63 -9.99 20.55
N GLU A 102 -4.45 -10.42 19.59
CA GLU A 102 -5.51 -11.40 19.79
C GLU A 102 -4.95 -12.79 20.13
N LEU A 103 -3.85 -13.23 19.52
CA LEU A 103 -3.17 -14.49 19.91
C LEU A 103 -2.58 -14.40 21.32
N ALA A 104 -2.00 -13.26 21.71
CA ALA A 104 -1.48 -13.06 23.06
C ALA A 104 -2.61 -13.04 24.10
N GLU A 105 -3.73 -12.39 23.80
CA GLU A 105 -4.94 -12.38 24.65
C GLU A 105 -5.66 -13.74 24.69
N ALA A 106 -5.61 -14.53 23.62
CA ALA A 106 -6.14 -15.89 23.59
C ALA A 106 -5.25 -16.84 24.41
N ALA A 107 -3.92 -16.67 24.33
CA ALA A 107 -2.95 -17.48 25.06
C ALA A 107 -2.94 -17.22 26.58
N THR A 108 -3.38 -16.04 27.04
CA THR A 108 -3.53 -15.72 28.47
C THR A 108 -4.90 -16.11 29.05
N ARG A 109 -5.84 -16.55 28.21
CA ARG A 109 -7.16 -17.05 28.61
C ARG A 109 -7.25 -18.58 28.71
N GLY A 110 -6.14 -19.30 28.51
CA GLY A 110 -6.02 -20.75 28.72
C GLY A 110 -5.16 -21.08 29.93
#